data_AF-A0A8T8CYX9-F1
#
_entry.id   AF-A0A8T8CYX9-F1
#
_cell.length_a   1.000
_cell.length_b   1.000
_cell.length_c   1.000
_cell.angle_alpha   90.00
_cell.angle_beta   90.00
_cell.angle_gamma   90.00
#
_symmetry.space_group_name_H-M   'P 1'
#
loop_
_entity.id
_entity.type
_entity.pdbx_description
1 polymer ?
#
loop_
_entity_poly.entity_id
_entity_poly.type
_entity_poly.pdbx_seq_one_letter_code
_entity_poly.pdbx_strand_id
1 'polypeptide(L)'
;MTLTFPNLSRSYDEASRRIRFVGYDGMSQISFFIDAAAISAAPPGTATAEAAYLAAFDSAVGPIHDVARSAYARTGKSIYVLTAADFR
;
A
#
# COMPACT_ATOMS: atom_id res chain seq x y z
N MET A 1 14.20 -14.02 -4.18
CA MET A 1 13.15 -13.17 -4.77
C MET A 1 13.22 -11.85 -4.04
N THR A 2 13.45 -10.77 -4.77
CA THR A 2 13.79 -9.46 -4.18
C THR A 2 12.73 -8.50 -4.64
N LEU A 3 11.62 -8.45 -3.90
CA LEU A 3 10.59 -7.45 -4.11
C LEU A 3 11.19 -6.08 -3.81
N THR A 4 11.31 -5.28 -4.86
CA THR A 4 11.85 -3.92 -4.82
C THR A 4 10.75 -2.89 -5.04
N PHE A 5 10.94 -1.72 -4.46
CA PHE A 5 10.01 -0.60 -4.58
C PHE A 5 10.79 0.63 -5.04
N PRO A 6 11.29 0.64 -6.30
CA PRO A 6 12.15 1.72 -6.81
C PRO A 6 11.40 3.04 -6.95
N ASN A 7 10.07 2.98 -7.10
CA ASN A 7 9.20 4.15 -7.17
C ASN A 7 8.20 4.10 -6.00
N LEU A 8 8.02 5.23 -5.30
CA LEU A 8 6.87 5.44 -4.43
C LEU A 8 5.59 5.70 -5.26
N SER A 9 5.38 4.92 -6.32
CA SER A 9 4.17 4.98 -7.14
C SER A 9 2.99 4.58 -6.25
N ARG A 10 2.24 5.59 -5.82
CA ARG A 10 1.06 5.48 -4.97
C ARG A 10 -0.07 6.27 -5.59
N SER A 11 -1.26 5.69 -5.61
CA SER A 11 -2.48 6.33 -6.09
C SER A 11 -3.59 6.01 -5.13
N TYR A 12 -4.34 7.02 -4.72
CA TYR A 12 -5.52 6.83 -3.88
C TYR A 12 -6.74 6.62 -4.79
N ASP A 13 -7.44 5.51 -4.55
CA ASP A 13 -8.72 5.20 -5.17
C ASP A 13 -9.83 5.68 -4.22
N GLU A 14 -10.49 6.78 -4.58
CA GLU A 14 -11.56 7.36 -3.76
C GLU A 14 -12.80 6.46 -3.70
N ALA A 15 -13.12 5.75 -4.79
CA ALA A 15 -14.29 4.88 -4.88
C ALA A 15 -14.20 3.71 -3.89
N SER A 16 -13.00 3.16 -3.72
CA SER A 16 -12.71 2.03 -2.83
C SER A 16 -12.15 2.48 -1.49
N ARG A 17 -11.72 3.75 -1.36
CA ARG A 17 -11.01 4.32 -0.20
C ARG A 17 -9.73 3.57 0.13
N ARG A 18 -8.92 3.29 -0.89
CA ARG A 18 -7.69 2.48 -0.79
C ARG A 18 -6.53 3.18 -1.48
N ILE A 19 -5.33 3.04 -0.91
CA ILE A 19 -4.11 3.44 -1.60
C ILE A 19 -3.57 2.21 -2.33
N ARG A 20 -3.34 2.36 -3.63
CA ARG A 20 -2.67 1.37 -4.45
C ARG A 20 -1.21 1.75 -4.62
N PHE A 21 -0.32 0.78 -4.46
CA PHE A 21 1.08 0.91 -4.79
C PHE A 21 1.60 -0.35 -5.50
N VAL A 22 2.78 -0.25 -6.10
CA VAL A 22 3.36 -1.35 -6.90
C VAL A 22 4.77 -1.69 -6.43
N GLY A 23 5.03 -2.99 -6.29
CA GLY A 23 6.36 -3.56 -6.13
C GLY A 23 6.80 -4.26 -7.41
N TYR A 24 8.10 -4.48 -7.55
CA TYR A 24 8.69 -5.17 -8.69
C TYR A 24 9.58 -6.32 -8.20
N ASP A 25 9.30 -7.53 -8.68
CA ASP A 25 10.23 -8.66 -8.58
C ASP A 25 10.78 -8.93 -9.98
N GLY A 26 11.91 -8.27 -10.30
CA GLY A 26 12.46 -8.25 -11.65
C GLY A 26 11.52 -7.59 -12.65
N MET A 27 10.99 -8.36 -13.60
CA MET A 27 10.07 -7.90 -14.65
C MET A 27 8.60 -7.95 -14.22
N SER A 28 8.30 -8.62 -13.10
CA SER A 28 6.92 -8.82 -12.62
C SER A 28 6.50 -7.66 -11.73
N GLN A 29 5.48 -6.92 -12.18
CA GLN A 29 4.81 -5.91 -11.36
C GLN A 29 3.80 -6.60 -10.42
N ILE A 30 3.93 -6.31 -9.13
CA ILE A 30 3.06 -6.81 -8.07
C ILE A 30 2.24 -5.64 -7.54
N SER A 31 0.91 -5.74 -7.61
CA SER A 31 0.00 -4.71 -7.12
C SER A 31 -0.35 -4.93 -5.66
N PHE A 32 -0.17 -3.90 -4.84
CA PHE A 32 -0.57 -3.88 -3.45
C PHE A 32 -1.63 -2.81 -3.24
N PHE A 33 -2.63 -3.14 -2.41
CA PHE A 33 -3.70 -2.25 -2.01
C PHE A 33 -3.71 -2.16 -0.50
N ILE A 34 -3.86 -0.97 0.05
CA ILE A 34 -4.01 -0.76 1.48
C ILE A 34 -5.28 0.05 1.76
N ASP A 35 -6.09 -0.42 2.69
CA ASP A 35 -7.25 0.35 3.14
C ASP A 35 -6.80 1.66 3.77
N ALA A 36 -7.37 2.79 3.34
CA ALA A 36 -7.00 4.09 3.90
C ALA A 36 -7.31 4.15 5.40
N ALA A 37 -8.38 3.46 5.82
CA ALA A 37 -8.74 3.26 7.22
C ALA A 37 -7.68 2.50 8.04
N ALA A 38 -6.79 1.74 7.39
CA ALA A 38 -5.70 1.06 8.07
C ALA A 38 -4.55 1.99 8.46
N ILE A 39 -4.42 3.13 7.77
CA ILE A 39 -3.30 4.07 7.94
C ILE A 39 -3.77 5.34 8.64
N SER A 40 -5.01 5.78 8.38
CA SER A 40 -5.56 6.99 8.97
C SER A 40 -7.07 6.87 9.18
N ALA A 41 -7.53 7.33 10.33
CA ALA A 41 -8.95 7.45 10.66
C ALA A 41 -9.57 8.76 10.13
N ALA A 42 -8.88 9.47 9.25
CA ALA A 42 -9.39 10.71 8.67
C ALA A 42 -10.76 10.48 7.98
N PRO A 43 -11.67 11.47 7.99
CA PRO A 43 -12.93 11.34 7.28
C PRO A 43 -12.71 11.41 5.75
N PRO A 44 -13.25 10.46 4.96
CA PRO A 44 -13.17 10.48 3.51
C PRO A 44 -14.04 11.59 2.90
N GLY A 45 -13.70 12.04 1.67
CA GLY A 45 -14.57 12.92 0.86
C GLY A 45 -14.06 14.34 0.63
N THR A 46 -12.79 14.63 0.90
CA THR A 46 -12.16 15.90 0.51
C THR A 46 -10.82 15.62 -0.19
N ALA A 47 -10.43 16.47 -1.14
CA ALA A 47 -9.09 16.40 -1.75
C ALA A 47 -7.95 16.49 -0.70
N THR A 48 -8.22 17.18 0.41
CA THR A 48 -7.32 17.23 1.57
C THR A 48 -7.18 15.87 2.26
N ALA A 49 -8.22 15.05 2.27
CA ALA A 49 -8.17 13.71 2.84
C ALA A 49 -7.25 12.79 2.02
N GLU A 50 -7.30 12.86 0.69
CA GLU A 50 -6.35 12.12 -0.17
C GLU A 50 -4.90 12.47 0.18
N ALA A 51 -4.56 13.76 0.19
CA ALA A 51 -3.20 14.20 0.53
C ALA A 51 -2.78 13.73 1.92
N ALA A 52 -3.70 13.76 2.90
CA ALA A 52 -3.45 13.24 4.25
C ALA A 52 -3.20 11.72 4.26
N TYR A 53 -3.96 10.94 3.49
CA TYR A 53 -3.75 9.49 3.36
C TYR A 53 -2.41 9.17 2.71
N LEU A 54 -2.06 9.88 1.63
CA LEU A 54 -0.78 9.69 0.95
C LEU A 54 0.40 10.08 1.86
N ALA A 55 0.27 11.17 2.63
CA ALA A 55 1.30 11.56 3.60
C ALA A 55 1.44 10.54 4.74
N ALA A 56 0.33 10.01 5.25
CA ALA A 56 0.35 8.95 6.25
C ALA A 56 1.00 7.66 5.71
N PHE A 57 0.71 7.31 4.45
CA PHE A 57 1.38 6.20 3.76
C PHE A 57 2.88 6.45 3.65
N ASP A 58 3.31 7.63 3.21
CA ASP A 58 4.73 7.97 3.08
C ASP A 58 5.47 7.89 4.43
N SER A 59 4.83 8.34 5.50
CA SER A 59 5.38 8.22 6.86
C SER A 59 5.51 6.76 7.33
N ALA A 60 4.67 5.87 6.80
CA ALA A 60 4.65 4.45 7.15
C ALA A 60 5.21 3.55 6.03
N VAL A 61 5.90 4.11 5.02
CA VAL A 61 6.30 3.37 3.82
C VAL A 61 7.27 2.22 4.13
N GLY A 62 8.17 2.42 5.10
CA GLY A 62 9.10 1.38 5.58
C GLY A 62 8.38 0.12 6.04
N PRO A 63 7.55 0.20 7.11
CA PRO A 63 6.79 -0.96 7.59
C PRO A 63 5.81 -1.52 6.54
N ILE A 64 5.20 -0.68 5.69
CA ILE A 64 4.34 -1.14 4.59
C ILE A 64 5.11 -2.03 3.61
N HIS A 65 6.31 -1.64 3.21
CA HIS A 65 7.16 -2.44 2.32
C HIS A 65 7.60 -3.75 2.97
N ASP A 66 7.86 -3.76 4.27
CA ASP A 66 8.24 -4.98 4.99
C ASP A 66 7.07 -5.97 5.09
N VAL A 67 5.87 -5.49 5.42
CA VAL A 67 4.64 -6.31 5.41
C VAL A 67 4.37 -6.84 4.00
N ALA A 68 4.46 -5.99 2.97
CA ALA A 68 4.29 -6.39 1.58
C ALA A 68 5.28 -7.48 1.16
N ARG A 69 6.56 -7.35 1.55
CA ARG A 69 7.59 -8.36 1.28
C ARG A 69 7.28 -9.68 1.98
N SER A 70 6.81 -9.64 3.23
CA SER A 70 6.44 -10.82 4.00
C SER A 70 5.22 -11.54 3.40
N ALA A 71 4.19 -10.79 3.02
CA ALA A 71 2.99 -11.33 2.35
C ALA A 71 3.34 -11.96 0.99
N TYR A 72 4.21 -11.29 0.22
CA TYR A 72 4.71 -11.79 -1.05
C TYR A 72 5.49 -13.10 -0.88
N ALA A 73 6.46 -13.11 0.03
CA ALA A 73 7.28 -14.30 0.29
C ALA A 73 6.46 -15.53 0.70
N ARG A 74 5.30 -15.33 1.33
CA ARG A 74 4.41 -16.42 1.76
C ARG A 74 3.60 -17.06 0.62
N THR A 75 3.24 -16.28 -0.41
CA THR A 75 2.20 -16.72 -1.37
C THR A 75 2.54 -16.51 -2.84
N GLY A 76 3.49 -15.64 -3.19
CA GLY A 76 3.96 -15.42 -4.56
C GLY A 76 2.90 -14.92 -5.56
N LYS A 77 1.83 -14.27 -5.09
CA LYS A 77 0.75 -13.72 -5.91
C LYS A 77 1.16 -12.39 -6.56
N SER A 78 0.40 -11.97 -7.57
CA SER A 78 0.60 -10.67 -8.24
C SER A 78 -0.25 -9.55 -7.64
N ILE A 79 -1.20 -9.87 -6.76
CA ILE A 79 -2.13 -8.92 -6.13
C ILE A 79 -2.26 -9.21 -4.64
N TYR A 80 -2.14 -8.16 -3.81
CA TYR A 80 -2.30 -8.21 -2.36
C TYR A 80 -3.17 -7.08 -1.85
N VAL A 81 -3.99 -7.39 -0.85
CA VAL A 81 -4.76 -6.39 -0.09
C VAL A 81 -4.25 -6.45 1.35
N LEU A 82 -3.59 -5.38 1.77
CA LEU A 82 -3.12 -5.15 3.13
C LEU A 82 -4.20 -4.39 3.89
N THR A 83 -4.57 -4.92 5.04
CA THR A 83 -5.56 -4.36 5.94
C THR A 83 -4.90 -3.98 7.25
N ALA A 84 -5.62 -3.27 8.14
CA ALA A 84 -5.09 -2.93 9.47
C ALA A 84 -4.62 -4.16 10.27
N ALA A 85 -5.15 -5.35 9.98
CA ALA A 85 -4.74 -6.59 10.62
C ALA A 85 -3.33 -7.05 10.23
N ASP A 86 -2.84 -6.65 9.04
CA ASP A 86 -1.51 -7.00 8.57
C ASP A 86 -0.39 -6.14 9.20
N PHE A 87 -0.78 -5.05 9.89
CA PHE A 87 0.11 -4.10 10.57
C PHE A 87 0.17 -4.30 12.10
N ARG A 88 -0.40 -5.39 12.61
CA ARG A 88 -0.51 -5.68 14.05
C ARG A 88 0.58 -6.61 14.57
#